data_AF-A0A351XK26-F1
#
_entry.id   AF-A0A351XK26-F1
#
_cell.length_a   1.000
_cell.length_b   1.000
_cell.length_c   1.000
_cell.angle_alpha   90.00
_cell.angle_beta   90.00
_cell.angle_gamma   90.00
#
_symmetry.space_group_name_H-M   'P 1'
#
loop_
_entity.id
_entity.type
_entity.pdbx_description
1 polymer ?
#
loop_
_entity_poly.entity_id
_entity_poly.type
_entity_poly.pdbx_seq_one_letter_code
_entity_poly.pdbx_strand_id
1 'polypeptide(L)'
;PKQGFYDYKTKYQPGMAEDICPAQISSGLAGRIKKYAEDVYHILGLEAYARVDFLLDADNGIYCLEANTLPGMTPTSLLPQEAKAGNISYEELCEKIVTVSMAKYK
;
A
#
# COMPACT_ATOMS: atom_id res chain seq x y z
N PRO A 1 2.74 -8.16 -13.03
CA PRO A 1 3.92 -8.79 -13.67
C PRO A 1 3.69 -8.83 -15.19
N LYS A 2 4.68 -8.48 -16.02
CA LYS A 2 4.53 -8.58 -17.48
C LYS A 2 4.55 -10.03 -17.98
N GLN A 3 5.11 -10.96 -17.20
CA GLN A 3 5.05 -12.40 -17.45
C GLN A 3 5.00 -13.16 -16.10
N GLY A 4 4.19 -14.21 -16.01
CA GLY A 4 4.19 -15.14 -14.88
C GLY A 4 3.75 -14.54 -13.54
N PHE A 5 4.37 -15.02 -12.45
CA PHE A 5 4.09 -14.63 -11.07
C PHE A 5 4.93 -13.43 -10.62
N TYR A 6 4.46 -12.68 -9.62
CA TYR A 6 5.22 -11.55 -9.05
C TYR A 6 6.36 -12.06 -8.16
N ASP A 7 7.52 -12.29 -8.76
CA ASP A 7 8.72 -12.79 -8.09
C ASP A 7 9.71 -11.66 -7.73
N TYR A 8 10.84 -12.02 -7.10
CA TYR A 8 11.88 -11.06 -6.72
C TYR A 8 12.41 -10.26 -7.92
N LYS A 9 12.58 -10.90 -9.09
CA LYS A 9 13.05 -10.22 -10.30
C LYS A 9 12.03 -9.19 -10.76
N THR A 10 10.76 -9.56 -10.78
CA THR A 10 9.64 -8.67 -11.11
C THR A 10 9.60 -7.46 -10.17
N LYS A 11 9.87 -7.66 -8.88
CA LYS A 11 9.83 -6.61 -7.85
C LYS A 11 10.93 -5.56 -8.00
N TYR A 12 12.12 -5.94 -8.46
CA TYR A 12 13.28 -5.04 -8.46
C TYR A 12 13.85 -4.70 -9.85
N GLN A 13 13.47 -5.43 -10.91
CA GLN A 13 13.91 -5.11 -12.27
C GLN A 13 12.96 -4.08 -12.90
N PRO A 14 13.48 -2.89 -13.30
CA PRO A 14 12.68 -1.89 -13.98
C PRO A 14 12.02 -2.46 -15.24
N GLY A 15 10.72 -2.23 -15.38
CA GLY A 15 9.95 -2.63 -16.56
C GLY A 15 9.33 -4.02 -16.53
N MET A 16 9.51 -4.80 -15.45
CA MET A 16 8.93 -6.14 -15.29
C MET A 16 7.55 -6.17 -14.62
N ALA A 17 7.17 -5.09 -13.94
CA ALA A 17 5.83 -4.81 -13.47
C ALA A 17 5.44 -3.39 -13.86
N GLU A 18 4.13 -3.16 -13.96
CA GLU A 18 3.56 -1.83 -14.10
C GLU A 18 2.77 -1.53 -12.83
N ASP A 19 3.16 -0.47 -12.16
CA ASP A 19 2.47 0.01 -10.96
C ASP A 19 1.49 1.10 -11.41
N ILE A 20 0.20 0.81 -11.29
CA ILE A 20 -0.88 1.74 -11.67
C ILE A 20 -1.46 2.32 -10.39
N CYS A 21 -1.14 3.60 -10.13
CA CYS A 21 -1.62 4.33 -8.96
C CYS A 21 -2.22 5.68 -9.40
N PRO A 22 -3.51 5.96 -9.12
CA PRO A 22 -4.47 5.08 -8.44
C PRO A 22 -4.89 3.88 -9.29
N ALA A 23 -5.27 2.78 -8.63
CA ALA A 23 -5.73 1.58 -9.31
C ALA A 23 -6.99 1.84 -10.16
N GLN A 24 -7.05 1.26 -11.35
CA GLN A 24 -8.18 1.39 -12.28
C GLN A 24 -9.32 0.42 -11.93
N ILE A 25 -9.98 0.69 -10.80
CA ILE A 25 -11.11 -0.11 -10.28
C ILE A 25 -12.30 0.80 -9.96
N SER A 26 -13.49 0.20 -9.81
CA SER A 26 -14.68 0.96 -9.43
C SER A 26 -14.53 1.60 -8.05
N SER A 27 -15.16 2.77 -7.85
CA SER A 27 -15.14 3.47 -6.55
C SER A 27 -15.69 2.63 -5.41
N GLY A 28 -16.72 1.80 -5.68
CA GLY A 28 -17.28 0.86 -4.72
C GLY A 28 -16.25 -0.22 -4.31
N LEU A 29 -15.51 -0.77 -5.27
CA LEU A 29 -14.45 -1.75 -4.98
C LEU A 29 -13.30 -1.13 -4.19
N ALA A 30 -12.84 0.06 -4.61
CA ALA A 30 -11.80 0.81 -3.91
C ALA A 30 -12.20 1.12 -2.45
N GLY A 31 -13.46 1.51 -2.22
CA GLY A 31 -14.00 1.75 -0.88
C GLY A 31 -13.96 0.51 0.02
N ARG A 32 -14.31 -0.67 -0.52
CA ARG A 32 -14.24 -1.94 0.22
C ARG A 32 -12.78 -2.31 0.57
N ILE A 33 -11.87 -2.20 -0.39
CA ILE A 33 -10.44 -2.51 -0.16
C ILE A 33 -9.86 -1.57 0.90
N LYS A 34 -10.16 -0.26 0.83
CA LYS A 34 -9.72 0.70 1.84
C LYS A 34 -10.24 0.34 3.24
N LYS A 35 -11.52 0.00 3.35
CA LYS A 35 -12.12 -0.44 4.63
C LYS A 35 -11.44 -1.70 5.17
N TYR A 36 -11.14 -2.68 4.32
CA TYR A 36 -10.41 -3.88 4.73
C TYR A 36 -8.97 -3.58 5.13
N ALA A 37 -8.29 -2.64 4.47
CA ALA A 37 -6.95 -2.21 4.87
C ALA A 37 -6.95 -1.59 6.27
N GLU A 38 -7.94 -0.72 6.56
CA GLU A 38 -8.16 -0.14 7.90
C GLU A 38 -8.46 -1.23 8.94
N ASP A 39 -9.34 -2.18 8.61
CA ASP A 39 -9.67 -3.29 9.51
C ASP A 39 -8.45 -4.16 9.83
N VAL A 40 -7.67 -4.55 8.82
CA VAL A 40 -6.43 -5.31 8.99
C VAL A 40 -5.44 -4.55 9.88
N TYR A 41 -5.26 -3.25 9.64
CA TYR A 41 -4.39 -2.40 10.44
C TYR A 41 -4.79 -2.41 11.93
N HIS A 42 -6.08 -2.27 12.22
CA HIS A 42 -6.59 -2.26 13.60
C HIS A 42 -6.56 -3.64 14.25
N ILE A 43 -6.95 -4.69 13.54
CA ILE A 43 -7.00 -6.08 14.06
C ILE A 43 -5.60 -6.58 14.41
N LEU A 44 -4.60 -6.26 13.59
CA LEU A 44 -3.22 -6.65 13.84
C LEU A 44 -2.51 -5.74 14.85
N GLY A 45 -3.18 -4.70 15.36
CA GLY A 45 -2.57 -3.75 16.31
C GLY A 45 -1.38 -2.99 15.72
N LEU A 46 -1.43 -2.69 14.42
CA LEU A 46 -0.35 -1.97 13.75
C LEU A 46 -0.32 -0.50 14.20
N GLU A 47 0.86 0.09 14.15
CA GLU A 47 1.10 1.45 14.61
C GLU A 47 1.83 2.27 13.54
N ALA A 48 1.68 3.60 13.64
CA ALA A 48 2.23 4.62 12.75
C ALA A 48 1.81 4.51 11.27
N TYR A 49 2.19 3.44 10.58
CA TYR A 49 1.89 3.21 9.17
C TYR A 49 2.10 1.74 8.79
N ALA A 50 1.41 1.29 7.74
CA ALA A 50 1.60 -0.02 7.14
C ALA A 50 1.14 0.01 5.67
N ARG A 51 1.55 -0.98 4.88
CA ARG A 51 0.95 -1.28 3.57
C ARG A 51 0.27 -2.64 3.64
N VAL A 52 -0.99 -2.72 3.23
CA VAL A 52 -1.74 -3.99 3.19
C VAL A 52 -1.94 -4.37 1.74
N ASP A 53 -1.45 -5.56 1.38
CA ASP A 53 -1.47 -6.04 0.01
C ASP A 53 -2.66 -6.98 -0.19
N PHE A 54 -3.43 -6.75 -1.25
CA PHE A 54 -4.63 -7.53 -1.58
C PHE A 54 -4.50 -8.18 -2.97
N LEU A 55 -5.10 -9.36 -3.11
CA LEU A 55 -5.35 -9.99 -4.39
C LEU A 55 -6.83 -9.85 -4.77
N LEU A 56 -7.08 -9.56 -6.04
CA LEU A 56 -8.40 -9.57 -6.63
C LEU A 56 -8.53 -10.74 -7.60
N ASP A 57 -9.61 -11.52 -7.48
CA ASP A 57 -9.99 -12.50 -8.51
C ASP A 57 -10.85 -11.86 -9.61
N ALA A 58 -11.23 -12.68 -10.60
CA ALA A 58 -12.01 -12.23 -11.76
C ALA A 58 -13.43 -11.75 -11.41
N ASP A 59 -13.98 -12.18 -10.26
CA ASP A 59 -15.32 -11.85 -9.78
C ASP A 59 -15.30 -10.70 -8.75
N ASN A 60 -14.16 -10.02 -8.59
CA ASN A 60 -13.90 -9.00 -7.58
C ASN A 60 -13.96 -9.51 -6.12
N GLY A 61 -13.66 -10.80 -5.91
CA GLY A 61 -13.31 -11.34 -4.61
C GLY A 61 -12.01 -10.71 -4.11
N ILE A 62 -12.00 -10.25 -2.86
CA ILE A 62 -10.88 -9.53 -2.24
C ILE A 62 -10.22 -10.45 -1.21
N TYR A 63 -8.93 -10.73 -1.37
CA TYR A 63 -8.15 -11.58 -0.47
C TYR A 63 -7.00 -10.77 0.11
N CYS A 64 -6.92 -10.66 1.43
CA CYS A 64 -5.77 -10.06 2.11
C CYS A 64 -4.59 -11.02 2.02
N LEU A 65 -3.48 -10.58 1.42
CA LEU A 65 -2.28 -11.39 1.29
C LEU A 65 -1.34 -11.20 2.48
N GLU A 66 -0.98 -9.95 2.75
CA GLU A 66 -0.03 -9.61 3.79
C GLU A 66 -0.21 -8.16 4.28
N ALA A 67 0.30 -7.90 5.48
CA ALA A 67 0.49 -6.55 6.00
C ALA A 67 1.99 -6.31 6.20
N ASN A 68 2.51 -5.28 5.56
CA ASN A 68 3.90 -4.84 5.66
C ASN A 68 3.97 -3.71 6.69
N THR A 69 4.59 -3.96 7.85
CA THR A 69 4.77 -2.98 8.94
C THR A 69 5.93 -2.02 8.71
N LEU A 70 6.80 -2.32 7.75
CA LEU A 70 7.90 -1.46 7.30
C LEU A 70 8.01 -1.54 5.78
N PRO A 71 7.03 -0.99 5.03
CA PRO A 71 7.06 -1.03 3.58
C PRO A 71 8.22 -0.20 3.03
N GLY A 72 8.62 -0.49 1.79
CA GLY A 72 9.62 0.30 1.08
C GLY A 72 9.22 1.78 1.01
N MET A 73 10.22 2.66 1.16
CA MET A 73 10.06 4.12 1.16
C MET A 73 10.91 4.80 0.07
N THR A 74 11.40 4.07 -0.93
CA THR A 74 12.10 4.68 -2.07
C THR A 74 11.10 5.44 -2.96
N PRO A 75 11.55 6.36 -3.84
CA PRO A 75 10.66 7.07 -4.76
C PRO A 75 9.83 6.15 -5.68
N THR A 76 10.27 4.92 -5.91
CA THR A 76 9.56 3.90 -6.70
C THR A 76 8.74 2.94 -5.84
N SER A 77 8.76 3.06 -4.51
CA SER A 77 7.97 2.20 -3.63
C SER A 77 6.49 2.57 -3.62
N LEU A 78 5.62 1.58 -3.40
CA LEU A 78 4.17 1.74 -3.50
C LEU A 78 3.60 2.76 -2.50
N LEU A 79 4.05 2.76 -1.23
CA LEU A 79 3.47 3.66 -0.22
C LEU A 79 3.70 5.15 -0.55
N PRO A 80 4.91 5.60 -0.95
CA PRO A 80 5.10 6.94 -1.52
C PRO A 80 4.24 7.25 -2.75
N GLN A 81 4.04 6.28 -3.65
CA GLN A 81 3.18 6.46 -4.83
C GLN A 81 1.70 6.65 -4.44
N GLU A 82 1.20 5.85 -3.49
CA GLU A 82 -0.15 5.94 -2.93
C GLU A 82 -0.38 7.29 -2.23
N ALA A 83 0.57 7.74 -1.42
CA ALA A 83 0.53 9.05 -0.78
C ALA A 83 0.45 10.19 -1.80
N LYS A 84 1.28 10.14 -2.85
CA LYS A 84 1.25 11.11 -3.94
C LYS A 84 -0.08 11.13 -4.69
N ALA A 85 -0.68 9.96 -4.95
CA ALA A 85 -2.01 9.87 -5.55
C ALA A 85 -3.11 10.48 -4.65
N GLY A 86 -2.89 10.47 -3.33
CA GLY A 86 -3.68 11.17 -2.33
C GLY A 86 -3.32 12.65 -2.11
N ASN A 87 -2.49 13.25 -2.96
CA ASN A 87 -1.97 14.62 -2.84
C ASN A 87 -1.15 14.87 -1.56
N ILE A 88 -0.41 13.87 -1.08
CA ILE A 88 0.54 13.99 0.03
C ILE A 88 1.95 13.90 -0.55
N SER A 89 2.78 14.91 -0.32
CA SER A 89 4.18 14.91 -0.75
C SER A 89 5.00 13.86 0.01
N TYR A 90 6.18 13.49 -0.49
CA TYR A 90 7.06 12.54 0.20
C TYR A 90 7.53 13.09 1.55
N GLU A 91 7.85 14.38 1.61
CA GLU A 91 8.24 15.09 2.81
C GLU A 91 7.09 15.13 3.82
N GLU A 92 5.87 15.45 3.37
CA GLU A 92 4.67 15.43 4.21
C GLU A 92 4.36 14.03 4.75
N LEU A 93 4.55 12.99 3.93
CA LEU A 93 4.41 11.60 4.37
C LEU A 93 5.42 11.26 5.47
N CYS A 94 6.70 11.60 5.28
CA CYS A 94 7.74 11.38 6.28
C CYS A 94 7.43 12.11 7.59
N GLU A 95 7.05 13.38 7.50
CA GLU A 95 6.71 14.20 8.68
C GLU A 95 5.50 13.65 9.44
N LYS A 96 4.47 13.17 8.72
CA LYS A 96 3.30 12.51 9.33
C LYS A 96 3.69 11.23 10.08
N ILE A 97 4.53 10.39 9.48
CA ILE A 97 5.01 9.15 10.12
C ILE A 97 5.75 9.49 11.43
N VAL A 98 6.65 10.48 11.41
CA VAL A 98 7.36 10.94 12.62
C VAL A 98 6.38 11.49 13.64
N THR A 99 5.47 12.37 13.25
CA THR A 99 4.49 13.01 14.14
C THR A 99 3.63 11.97 14.86
N VAL A 100 3.08 10.99 14.13
CA VAL A 100 2.24 9.93 14.69
C VAL A 100 3.07 9.02 15.61
N SER A 101 4.30 8.68 15.21
CA SER A 101 5.20 7.84 16.02
C SER A 101 5.57 8.52 17.35
N MET A 102 5.83 9.83 17.33
CA MET A 102 6.18 10.60 18.53
C MET A 102 5.01 10.79 19.49
N ALA A 103 3.76 10.82 18.99
CA ALA A 103 2.58 10.97 19.83
C ALA A 103 2.39 9.82 20.83
N LYS A 104 2.92 8.63 20.54
CA LYS A 104 2.90 7.47 21.44
C LYS A 104 3.74 7.67 22.72
N TYR A 105 4.75 8.54 22.67
CA TYR A 105 5.70 8.76 23.77
C TYR A 105 5.41 10.04 24.57
N LYS A 106 4.30 10.71 24.29
CA LYS A 106 3.78 11.83 25.08
C LYS A 106 2.72 11.33 26.04
#